data_AF-A0AAD2G0Q5-F1
#
_entry.id   AF-A0AAD2G0Q5-F1
#
_cell.length_a   1.000
_cell.length_b   1.000
_cell.length_c   1.000
_cell.angle_alpha   90.00
_cell.angle_beta   90.00
_cell.angle_gamma   90.00
#
_symmetry.space_group_name_H-M   'P 1'
#
loop_
_entity.id
_entity.type
_entity.pdbx_description
1 polymer ?
#
loop_
_entity_poly.entity_id
_entity_poly.type
_entity_poly.pdbx_seq_one_letter_code
_entity_poly.pdbx_strand_id
1 'polypeptide(L)'
;MSFAARNLSRALVRRTPAVAARRNVVTVPRLGTKEQMEKEAIEQIRARLSYQKEIMEANPHKSHAEEWAELWTWIKISIFFCGPLCIFAVTKDLLIEEHHHRPTEGNPEYMGIRNKEYPWECDSCDLFDMDCWKKCRADKLAGN
;
A
#
# COMPACT_ATOMS: atom_id res chain seq x y z
N MET A 1 47.25 -1.54 32.19
CA MET A 1 46.85 -0.93 33.48
C MET A 1 46.08 0.35 33.21
N SER A 2 44.77 0.31 33.50
CA SER A 2 43.89 1.38 33.99
C SER A 2 44.05 2.84 33.54
N PHE A 3 43.05 3.33 32.79
CA PHE A 3 42.28 4.55 33.10
C PHE A 3 40.83 4.30 32.65
N ALA A 4 40.02 3.58 33.41
CA ALA A 4 39.08 4.16 34.38
C ALA A 4 38.31 5.38 33.83
N ALA A 5 37.10 5.10 33.38
CA ALA A 5 35.88 5.78 33.79
C ALA A 5 35.97 7.31 33.97
N ARG A 6 35.45 8.05 32.98
CA ARG A 6 34.81 9.35 33.20
C ARG A 6 33.87 9.64 32.02
N ASN A 7 32.64 10.03 32.36
CA ASN A 7 31.60 10.62 31.52
C ASN A 7 30.40 9.74 31.15
N LEU A 8 30.04 8.78 32.01
CA LEU A 8 28.66 8.28 32.12
C LEU A 8 27.89 9.12 33.15
N SER A 9 27.65 10.40 32.86
CA SER A 9 26.78 11.29 33.65
C SER A 9 26.50 12.59 32.89
N ARG A 10 25.63 12.53 31.88
CA ARG A 10 24.86 13.71 31.48
C ARG A 10 23.46 13.30 31.04
N ALA A 11 22.56 13.44 32.00
CA ALA A 11 21.16 13.78 31.84
C ALA A 11 20.33 12.86 30.95
N LEU A 12 19.63 11.95 31.64
CA LEU A 12 18.21 11.66 31.40
C LEU A 12 17.43 12.96 31.14
N VAL A 13 17.39 13.43 29.90
CA VAL A 13 16.28 14.25 29.42
C VAL A 13 15.29 13.26 28.87
N ARG A 14 14.31 12.91 29.70
CA ARG A 14 13.07 12.29 29.29
C ARG A 14 12.40 13.25 28.29
N ARG A 15 12.74 13.14 27.00
CA ARG A 15 11.92 13.70 25.93
C ARG A 15 10.61 12.92 25.97
N THR A 16 9.65 13.42 26.73
CA THR A 16 8.25 13.12 26.45
C THR A 16 8.04 13.43 24.97
N PRO A 17 7.62 12.46 24.14
CA PRO A 17 7.21 12.81 22.80
C PRO A 17 6.04 13.78 22.98
N ALA A 18 6.16 14.99 22.44
CA ALA A 18 5.05 15.93 22.27
C ALA A 18 4.04 15.40 21.22
N VAL A 19 3.75 14.09 21.27
CA VAL A 19 2.81 13.35 20.42
C VAL A 19 1.43 13.30 21.09
N ALA A 20 1.15 14.27 21.98
CA ALA A 20 -0.14 14.39 22.67
C ALA A 20 -0.77 15.77 22.48
N ALA A 21 -0.72 16.33 21.27
CA ALA A 21 -1.55 17.48 20.90
C ALA A 21 -1.84 17.58 19.38
N ARG A 22 -1.91 16.47 18.64
CA ARG A 22 -2.57 16.47 17.31
C ARG A 22 -4.06 16.18 17.45
N ARG A 23 -4.74 16.91 18.33
CA ARG A 23 -6.20 17.00 18.26
C ARG A 23 -6.48 18.21 17.40
N ASN A 24 -7.08 17.99 16.24
CA ASN A 24 -7.74 19.05 15.48
C ASN A 24 -8.78 19.65 16.42
N VAL A 25 -8.43 20.74 17.09
CA VAL A 25 -9.35 21.48 17.93
C VAL A 25 -10.28 22.22 16.99
N VAL A 26 -11.32 21.52 16.53
CA VAL A 26 -12.56 22.16 16.13
C VAL A 26 -13.21 22.60 17.45
N THR A 27 -12.70 23.69 18.03
CA THR A 27 -13.40 24.38 19.11
C THR A 27 -14.65 24.99 18.50
N VAL A 28 -15.80 24.37 18.75
CA VAL A 28 -17.09 25.01 18.53
C VAL A 28 -17.09 26.31 19.35
N PRO A 29 -17.42 27.49 18.76
CA PRO A 29 -17.55 28.73 19.51
C PRO A 29 -18.48 28.54 20.70
N ARG A 30 -18.13 29.09 21.86
CA ARG A 30 -19.03 28.98 23.02
C ARG A 30 -20.33 29.72 22.73
N LEU A 31 -21.47 29.15 23.13
CA LEU A 31 -22.80 29.74 22.93
C LEU A 31 -22.98 30.96 23.86
N GLY A 32 -22.31 32.06 23.54
CA GLY A 32 -22.43 33.37 24.18
C GLY A 32 -23.25 34.35 23.34
N THR A 33 -23.05 35.65 23.56
CA THR A 33 -23.66 36.68 22.70
C THR A 33 -23.02 36.67 21.30
N LYS A 34 -23.73 37.17 20.29
CA LYS A 34 -23.27 37.16 18.87
C LYS A 34 -21.87 37.77 18.71
N GLU A 35 -21.60 38.88 19.40
CA GLU A 35 -20.31 39.57 19.34
C GLU A 35 -19.15 38.78 19.96
N GLN A 36 -19.42 37.99 21.00
CA GLN A 36 -18.42 37.13 21.63
C GLN A 36 -18.05 35.97 20.71
N MET A 37 -19.05 35.37 20.05
CA MET A 37 -18.83 34.31 19.07
C MET A 37 -18.01 34.80 17.87
N GLU A 38 -18.28 36.01 17.36
CA GLU A 38 -17.52 36.59 16.25
C GLU A 38 -16.05 36.82 16.62
N LYS A 39 -15.77 37.33 17.82
CA LYS A 39 -14.39 37.53 18.31
C LYS A 39 -13.63 36.21 18.44
N GLU A 40 -14.23 35.20 19.07
CA GLU A 40 -13.64 33.86 19.19
C GLU A 40 -13.38 33.22 17.81
N ALA A 41 -14.32 33.36 16.87
CA ALA A 41 -14.17 32.84 15.51
C ALA A 41 -12.99 33.51 14.77
N ILE A 42 -12.85 34.83 14.89
CA ILE A 42 -11.73 35.58 14.29
C ILE A 42 -10.39 35.13 14.89
N GLU A 43 -10.32 34.92 16.21
CA GLU A 43 -9.11 34.43 16.87
C GLU A 43 -8.73 33.03 16.40
N GLN A 44 -9.70 32.12 16.26
CA GLN A 44 -9.46 30.78 15.72
C GLN A 44 -8.96 30.81 14.27
N ILE A 45 -9.55 31.66 13.42
CA ILE A 45 -9.11 31.81 12.02
C ILE A 45 -7.67 32.32 11.98
N ARG A 46 -7.31 33.31 12.81
CA ARG A 46 -5.95 33.83 12.89
C ARG A 46 -4.96 32.76 13.35
N ALA A 47 -5.32 31.95 14.34
CA ALA A 47 -4.48 30.84 14.81
C ALA A 47 -4.27 29.76 13.73
N ARG A 48 -5.30 29.47 12.91
CA ARG A 48 -5.15 28.56 11.77
C ARG A 48 -4.26 29.13 10.68
N LEU A 49 -4.38 30.42 10.39
CA LEU A 49 -3.54 31.10 9.39
C LEU A 49 -2.08 31.16 9.83
N SER A 50 -1.79 31.42 11.11
CA SER A 50 -0.40 31.38 11.61
C SER A 50 0.17 29.96 11.51
N TYR A 51 -0.61 28.96 11.90
CA TYR A 51 -0.19 27.56 11.79
C TYR A 51 0.03 27.10 10.33
N GLN A 52 -0.84 27.50 9.40
CA GLN A 52 -0.63 27.22 7.98
C GLN A 52 0.65 27.87 7.45
N LYS A 53 0.95 29.10 7.87
CA LYS A 53 2.21 29.77 7.53
C LYS A 53 3.41 29.02 8.09
N GLU A 54 3.35 28.56 9.34
CA GLU A 54 4.39 27.73 9.95
C GLU A 54 4.59 26.41 9.19
N ILE A 55 3.51 25.73 8.77
CA ILE A 55 3.60 24.49 7.97
C ILE A 55 4.26 24.76 6.61
N MET A 56 3.87 25.86 5.96
CA MET A 56 4.37 26.25 4.64
C MET A 56 5.83 26.72 4.70
N GLU A 57 6.23 27.35 5.80
CA GLU A 57 7.64 27.70 6.08
C GLU A 57 8.47 26.47 6.45
N ALA A 58 7.90 25.52 7.21
CA ALA A 58 8.56 24.27 7.56
C ALA A 58 8.71 23.31 6.38
N ASN A 59 7.83 23.43 5.37
CA ASN A 59 7.88 22.64 4.13
C ASN A 59 7.82 23.61 2.95
N PRO A 60 8.90 24.34 2.66
CA PRO A 60 8.94 25.20 1.49
C PRO A 60 8.77 24.30 0.26
N HIS A 61 7.74 24.57 -0.56
CA HIS A 61 7.61 23.92 -1.85
C HIS A 61 8.90 24.14 -2.63
N LYS A 62 9.42 23.07 -3.23
CA LYS A 62 10.57 23.18 -4.11
C LYS A 62 10.20 24.09 -5.26
N SER A 63 11.20 24.75 -5.84
CA SER A 63 10.93 25.52 -7.05
C SER A 63 10.38 24.58 -8.13
N HIS A 64 9.48 25.07 -8.98
CA HIS A 64 8.90 24.26 -10.07
C HIS A 64 9.99 23.60 -10.94
N ALA A 65 11.12 24.27 -11.13
CA ALA A 65 12.26 23.73 -11.87
C ALA A 65 12.92 22.53 -11.18
N GLU A 66 13.01 22.55 -9.85
CA GLU A 66 13.57 21.46 -9.05
C GLU A 66 12.62 20.25 -9.01
N GLU A 67 11.30 20.48 -8.84
CA GLU A 67 10.30 19.42 -8.94
C GLU A 67 10.33 18.73 -10.31
N TRP A 68 10.52 19.52 -11.38
CA TRP A 68 10.64 18.98 -12.74
C TRP A 68 11.90 18.14 -12.92
N ALA A 69 13.03 18.56 -12.33
CA ALA A 69 14.27 17.80 -12.37
C ALA A 69 14.12 16.45 -11.63
N GLU A 70 13.47 16.45 -10.46
CA GLU A 70 13.17 15.23 -9.70
C GLU A 70 12.21 14.31 -10.43
N LEU A 71 11.18 14.84 -11.09
CA LEU A 71 10.30 14.04 -11.94
C LEU A 71 11.11 13.31 -13.03
N TRP A 72 12.00 14.04 -13.71
CA TRP A 72 12.81 13.47 -14.78
C TRP A 72 13.83 12.43 -14.31
N THR A 73 14.35 12.53 -13.08
CA THR A 73 15.21 11.46 -12.54
C THR A 73 14.43 10.17 -12.37
N TRP A 74 13.21 10.22 -11.83
CA TRP A 74 12.36 9.04 -11.67
C TRP A 74 11.87 8.45 -12.99
N ILE A 75 11.56 9.29 -13.98
CA ILE A 75 11.24 8.82 -15.33
C ILE A 75 12.42 8.06 -15.92
N LYS A 76 13.63 8.60 -15.82
CA LYS A 76 14.85 7.93 -16.34
C LYS A 76 15.10 6.61 -15.63
N ILE A 77 15.00 6.56 -14.30
CA ILE A 77 15.15 5.30 -13.55
C ILE A 77 14.13 4.27 -14.02
N SER A 78 12.87 4.66 -14.15
CA SER A 78 11.79 3.75 -14.55
C SER A 78 12.01 3.19 -15.96
N ILE A 79 12.39 4.04 -16.92
CA ILE A 79 12.56 3.64 -18.33
C ILE A 79 13.87 2.89 -18.54
N PHE A 80 14.98 3.35 -17.98
CA PHE A 80 16.31 2.78 -18.29
C PHE A 80 16.72 1.64 -17.37
N PHE A 81 16.13 1.54 -16.17
CA PHE A 81 16.46 0.47 -15.23
C PHE A 81 15.30 -0.50 -15.05
N CYS A 82 14.14 -0.01 -14.59
CA CYS A 82 13.00 -0.89 -14.31
C CYS A 82 12.43 -1.53 -15.58
N GLY A 83 12.31 -0.77 -16.69
CA GLY A 83 11.81 -1.27 -17.97
C GLY A 83 12.61 -2.47 -18.49
N PRO A 84 13.93 -2.35 -18.70
CA PRO A 84 14.77 -3.47 -19.13
C PRO A 84 14.76 -4.64 -18.16
N LEU A 85 14.73 -4.38 -16.85
CA LEU A 85 14.65 -5.45 -15.85
C LEU A 85 13.37 -6.27 -15.99
N CYS A 86 12.22 -5.63 -16.17
CA CYS A 86 10.95 -6.31 -16.41
C CYS A 86 10.94 -7.08 -17.73
N ILE A 87 11.45 -6.48 -18.80
CA ILE A 87 11.57 -7.16 -20.11
C ILE A 87 12.48 -8.39 -19.99
N PHE A 88 13.60 -8.26 -19.30
CA PHE A 88 14.52 -9.36 -19.06
C PHE A 88 13.86 -10.49 -18.26
N ALA A 89 13.15 -10.15 -17.16
CA ALA A 89 12.44 -11.14 -16.35
C ALA A 89 11.41 -11.92 -17.17
N VAL A 90 10.55 -11.23 -17.93
CA VAL A 90 9.55 -11.87 -18.81
C VAL A 90 10.24 -12.72 -19.88
N THR A 91 11.29 -12.21 -20.50
CA THR A 91 12.05 -12.96 -21.52
C THR A 91 12.68 -14.23 -20.93
N LYS A 92 13.23 -14.14 -19.72
CA LYS A 92 13.79 -15.29 -19.00
C LYS A 92 12.72 -16.34 -18.74
N ASP A 93 11.55 -15.94 -18.25
CA ASP A 93 10.48 -16.88 -17.93
C ASP A 93 9.95 -17.55 -19.21
N LEU A 94 9.78 -16.79 -20.31
CA LEU A 94 9.35 -17.34 -21.60
C LEU A 94 10.35 -18.30 -22.25
N LEU A 95 11.66 -18.11 -22.05
CA LEU A 95 12.70 -18.92 -22.71
C LEU A 95 13.22 -20.08 -21.86
N ILE A 96 13.19 -19.97 -20.53
CA ILE A 96 13.83 -20.93 -19.62
C ILE A 96 12.80 -21.77 -18.86
N GLU A 97 11.63 -21.20 -18.55
CA GLU A 97 10.62 -21.90 -17.78
C GLU A 97 9.75 -22.74 -18.72
N GLU A 98 10.23 -23.95 -19.04
CA GLU A 98 9.38 -24.96 -19.67
C GLU A 98 8.20 -25.25 -18.75
N HIS A 99 6.97 -25.11 -19.26
CA HIS A 99 5.76 -25.35 -18.49
C HIS A 99 5.77 -26.78 -17.91
N HIS A 100 6.16 -26.93 -16.64
CA HIS A 100 6.03 -28.20 -15.94
C HIS A 100 4.55 -28.55 -15.91
N HIS A 101 4.12 -29.39 -16.85
CA HIS A 101 2.80 -29.95 -16.84
C HIS A 101 2.61 -30.65 -15.50
N ARG A 102 1.60 -30.21 -14.75
CA ARG A 102 1.13 -31.00 -13.60
C ARG A 102 0.93 -32.43 -14.10
N PRO A 103 1.47 -33.45 -13.42
CA PRO A 103 1.24 -34.83 -13.83
C PRO A 103 -0.27 -35.06 -13.95
N THR A 104 -0.70 -35.41 -15.16
CA THR A 104 -2.10 -35.58 -15.55
C THR A 104 -2.67 -36.93 -15.12
N GLU A 105 -1.82 -37.86 -14.71
CA GLU A 105 -2.20 -39.21 -14.32
C GLU A 105 -2.43 -39.30 -12.82
N GLY A 106 -3.69 -39.56 -12.45
CA GLY A 106 -4.07 -40.12 -11.15
C GLY A 106 -3.58 -39.34 -9.93
N ASN A 107 -4.04 -38.09 -9.78
CA ASN A 107 -3.92 -37.43 -8.48
C ASN A 107 -4.47 -38.38 -7.40
N PRO A 108 -3.75 -38.60 -6.29
CA PRO A 108 -4.20 -39.51 -5.26
C PRO A 108 -5.55 -39.04 -4.69
N GLU A 109 -6.39 -39.98 -4.26
CA GLU A 109 -7.80 -39.74 -3.89
C GLU A 109 -7.98 -38.57 -2.90
N TYR A 110 -7.04 -38.40 -1.97
CA TYR A 110 -7.07 -37.31 -1.00
C TYR A 110 -6.88 -35.90 -1.60
N MET A 111 -6.40 -35.77 -2.83
CA MET A 111 -6.28 -34.48 -3.53
C MET A 111 -7.58 -34.07 -4.25
N GLY A 112 -8.52 -34.99 -4.44
CA GLY A 112 -9.82 -34.76 -5.08
C GLY A 112 -10.99 -34.84 -4.10
N ILE A 113 -10.78 -34.53 -2.82
CA ILE A 113 -11.83 -34.66 -1.79
C ILE A 113 -12.96 -33.67 -2.06
N ARG A 114 -14.18 -34.18 -2.21
CA ARG A 114 -15.38 -33.39 -2.42
C ARG A 114 -16.50 -33.85 -1.48
N ASN A 115 -16.82 -32.99 -0.52
CA ASN A 115 -17.97 -33.18 0.37
C ASN A 115 -19.25 -32.53 -0.17
N LYS A 116 -19.12 -31.69 -1.21
CA LYS A 116 -20.22 -30.97 -1.86
C LYS A 116 -19.88 -30.66 -3.31
N GLU A 117 -20.89 -30.73 -4.17
CA GLU A 117 -20.89 -30.24 -5.55
C GLU A 117 -20.55 -28.74 -5.61
N TYR A 118 -19.91 -28.34 -6.70
CA TYR A 118 -19.60 -26.94 -6.93
C TYR A 118 -20.83 -26.18 -7.45
N PRO A 119 -20.95 -24.87 -7.16
CA PRO A 119 -22.11 -24.07 -7.53
C PRO A 119 -22.11 -23.61 -9.01
N TRP A 120 -21.40 -24.30 -9.89
CA TRP A 120 -21.38 -24.01 -11.33
C TRP A 120 -21.88 -25.20 -12.13
N GLU A 121 -22.05 -25.01 -13.44
CA GLU A 121 -22.71 -25.98 -14.32
C GLU A 121 -22.07 -27.38 -14.27
N CYS A 122 -20.72 -27.44 -14.23
CA CYS A 122 -19.96 -28.68 -14.09
C CYS A 122 -19.57 -28.90 -12.62
N ASP A 123 -20.50 -29.40 -11.83
CA ASP A 123 -20.43 -29.63 -10.38
C ASP A 123 -19.16 -30.34 -9.87
N SER A 124 -18.55 -31.17 -10.71
CA SER A 124 -17.40 -32.03 -10.41
C SER A 124 -16.05 -31.46 -10.83
N CYS A 125 -16.02 -30.41 -11.66
CA CYS A 125 -14.78 -29.81 -12.18
C CYS A 125 -14.35 -28.59 -11.36
N ASP A 126 -13.06 -28.45 -11.02
CA ASP A 126 -12.52 -27.24 -10.39
C ASP A 126 -12.62 -26.00 -11.31
N LEU A 127 -12.60 -24.79 -10.74
CA LEU A 127 -12.79 -23.54 -11.50
C LEU A 127 -11.78 -23.34 -12.65
N PHE A 128 -10.55 -23.84 -12.49
CA PHE A 128 -9.46 -23.68 -13.46
C PHE A 128 -9.03 -25.00 -14.12
N ASP A 129 -9.77 -26.09 -13.91
CA ASP A 129 -9.49 -27.36 -14.59
C ASP A 129 -10.10 -27.37 -16.00
N MET A 130 -9.40 -26.71 -16.93
CA MET A 130 -9.88 -26.53 -18.30
C MET A 130 -10.18 -27.85 -19.01
N ASP A 131 -9.47 -28.93 -18.69
CA ASP A 131 -9.69 -30.22 -19.35
C ASP A 131 -10.91 -30.94 -18.80
N CYS A 132 -11.18 -30.85 -17.49
CA CYS A 132 -12.45 -31.30 -16.91
C CYS A 132 -13.64 -30.52 -17.50
N TRP A 133 -13.52 -29.19 -17.59
CA TRP A 133 -14.57 -28.34 -18.18
C TRP A 133 -14.88 -28.69 -19.63
N LYS A 134 -13.86 -28.96 -20.46
CA LYS A 134 -14.05 -29.41 -21.85
C LYS A 134 -14.82 -30.73 -21.92
N LYS A 135 -14.46 -31.70 -21.07
CA LYS A 135 -15.12 -33.02 -21.01
C LYS A 135 -16.58 -32.88 -20.57
N CYS A 136 -16.84 -32.23 -19.44
CA CYS A 136 -18.19 -32.01 -18.95
C CYS A 136 -19.10 -31.30 -19.96
N ARG A 137 -18.59 -30.28 -20.66
CA ARG A 137 -19.38 -29.59 -21.70
C ARG A 137 -19.64 -30.47 -22.92
N ALA A 138 -18.65 -31.28 -23.33
CA ALA A 138 -18.84 -32.24 -24.42
C ALA A 138 -19.88 -33.31 -24.07
N ASP A 139 -19.86 -33.82 -22.83
CA ASP A 139 -20.82 -34.82 -22.35
C ASP A 139 -22.25 -34.27 -22.33
N LYS A 140 -22.43 -33.04 -21.82
CA LYS A 140 -23.73 -32.35 -21.84
C LYS A 140 -24.24 -32.05 -23.25
N LEU A 141 -23.34 -31.70 -24.18
CA LEU A 141 -23.68 -31.50 -25.60
C LEU A 141 -24.09 -32.81 -26.29
N ALA A 142 -23.49 -33.93 -25.88
CA ALA A 142 -23.82 -35.27 -26.38
C ALA A 142 -25.14 -35.84 -25.80
N GLY A 143 -25.79 -35.12 -24.88
CA GLY A 143 -27.11 -35.48 -24.35
C GLY A 143 -27.09 -36.47 -23.18
N ASN A 144 -25.94 -36.61 -22.50
CA ASN A 144 -25.86 -37.29 -21.20
C ASN A 144 -26.00 -36.31 -20.04
#